data_AF-A0A1B9DCT0-F1
#
_entry.id   AF-A0A1B9DCT0-F1
#
_cell.length_a   1.000
_cell.length_b   1.000
_cell.length_c   1.000
_cell.angle_alpha   90.00
_cell.angle_beta   90.00
_cell.angle_gamma   90.00
#
_symmetry.space_group_name_H-M   'P 1'
#
loop_
_entity.id
_entity.type
_entity.pdbx_description
1 polymer ?
#
loop_
_entity_poly.entity_id
_entity_poly.type
_entity_poly.pdbx_seq_one_letter_code
_entity_poly.pdbx_strand_id
1 'polypeptide(L)'
;MCFSATADLVAGTALIPVAVATLREVRHWRELPFALLPTVFAVHQFLEAAVWPNGVVSAGMAQLAARAYVFIALPLLPLLVPWGILMLEPRGVRLRVTPFAVLGTVVSAYLAVAVLTEPVGVKTHRHALEYQTGVHNGYLWAVLYVIAVIGPAVMSGYRSIVVFGLANLVGLVVVALLYVQAFASLWCVYAAMLSILVLVHMVRRRRLPDPHRLRGIAGDRATSNV
;
A
#
# COMPACT_ATOMS: atom_id res chain seq x y z
N MET A 1 -0.03 -4.20 11.28
CA MET A 1 -0.08 -4.96 12.54
C MET A 1 1.18 -5.72 12.67
N CYS A 2 2.15 -5.24 13.47
CA CYS A 2 3.16 -6.13 14.06
C CYS A 2 2.65 -6.72 15.38
N PHE A 3 3.44 -7.62 15.98
CA PHE A 3 3.06 -8.34 17.19
C PHE A 3 3.25 -7.55 18.49
N SER A 4 3.90 -6.38 18.44
CA SER A 4 4.17 -5.51 19.57
C SER A 4 4.57 -4.09 19.14
N ALA A 5 4.43 -3.12 20.03
CA ALA A 5 4.87 -1.74 19.81
C ALA A 5 6.35 -1.65 19.41
N THR A 6 7.22 -2.45 20.02
CA THR A 6 8.65 -2.47 19.69
C THR A 6 8.87 -2.98 18.26
N ALA A 7 8.13 -4.00 17.83
CA ALA A 7 8.22 -4.51 16.48
C ALA A 7 7.74 -3.46 15.45
N ASP A 8 6.66 -2.75 15.76
CA ASP A 8 6.16 -1.64 14.94
C ASP A 8 7.22 -0.52 14.82
N LEU A 9 7.84 -0.11 15.95
CA LEU A 9 8.90 0.90 15.94
C LEU A 9 10.12 0.46 15.12
N VAL A 10 10.59 -0.78 15.30
CA VAL A 10 11.73 -1.32 14.56
C VAL A 10 11.42 -1.39 13.06
N ALA A 11 10.24 -1.91 12.69
CA ALA A 11 9.83 -1.98 11.30
C ALA A 11 9.69 -0.59 10.67
N GLY A 12 9.05 0.35 11.37
CA GLY A 12 8.90 1.74 10.94
C GLY A 12 10.26 2.43 10.72
N THR A 13 11.17 2.31 11.68
CA THR A 13 12.52 2.88 11.57
C THR A 13 13.34 2.24 10.45
N ALA A 14 13.25 0.91 10.28
CA ALA A 14 13.92 0.21 9.20
C ALA A 14 13.42 0.62 7.80
N LEU A 15 12.17 1.06 7.68
CA LEU A 15 11.59 1.55 6.44
C LEU A 15 12.02 2.98 6.06
N ILE A 16 12.44 3.82 7.03
CA ILE A 16 12.87 5.21 6.78
C ILE A 16 13.95 5.31 5.68
N PRO A 17 15.08 4.57 5.71
CA PRO A 17 16.10 4.68 4.67
C PRO A 17 15.56 4.27 3.28
N VAL A 18 14.69 3.26 3.23
CA VAL A 18 14.04 2.81 1.98
C VAL A 18 13.11 3.90 1.45
N ALA A 19 12.33 4.55 2.31
CA ALA A 19 11.45 5.66 1.97
C ALA A 19 12.23 6.87 1.44
N VAL A 20 13.29 7.28 2.14
CA VAL A 20 14.16 8.38 1.70
C VAL A 20 14.83 8.07 0.38
N ALA A 21 15.38 6.87 0.21
CA ALA A 21 16.00 6.44 -1.04
C ALA A 21 14.98 6.46 -2.19
N THR A 22 13.79 5.90 -1.98
CA THR A 22 12.74 5.83 -3.00
C THR A 22 12.30 7.23 -3.46
N LEU A 23 12.15 8.17 -2.52
CA LEU A 23 11.77 9.55 -2.82
C LEU A 23 12.88 10.32 -3.56
N ARG A 24 14.16 10.05 -3.27
CA ARG A 24 15.29 10.66 -3.99
C ARG A 24 15.37 10.25 -5.47
N GLU A 25 14.78 9.12 -5.84
CA GLU A 25 14.73 8.63 -7.21
C GLU A 25 13.65 9.33 -8.06
N VAL A 26 12.71 10.05 -7.42
CA VAL A 26 11.63 10.79 -8.08
C VAL A 26 12.22 11.92 -8.92
N ARG A 27 11.90 11.94 -10.21
CA ARG A 27 12.23 13.06 -11.11
C ARG A 27 11.01 13.79 -11.63
N HIS A 28 9.85 13.16 -11.58
CA HIS A 28 8.60 13.73 -12.08
C HIS A 28 7.48 13.51 -11.06
N TRP A 29 6.58 14.49 -10.92
CA TRP A 29 5.43 14.43 -10.01
C TRP A 29 4.54 13.19 -10.22
N ARG A 30 4.60 12.56 -11.41
CA ARG A 30 3.83 11.36 -11.75
C ARG A 30 4.32 10.11 -11.02
N GLU A 31 5.57 10.11 -10.58
CA GLU A 31 6.18 8.99 -9.86
C GLU A 31 5.95 9.09 -8.35
N LEU A 32 5.65 10.29 -7.86
CA LEU A 32 5.55 10.59 -6.44
C LEU A 32 4.54 9.70 -5.69
N PRO A 33 3.31 9.45 -6.18
CA PRO A 33 2.34 8.66 -5.42
C PRO A 33 2.82 7.22 -5.18
N PHE A 34 3.48 6.62 -6.18
CA PHE A 34 4.05 5.27 -6.03
C PHE A 34 5.31 5.28 -5.15
N ALA A 35 6.14 6.33 -5.27
CA ALA A 35 7.33 6.51 -4.45
C ALA A 35 7.03 6.71 -2.96
N LEU A 36 5.83 7.20 -2.63
CA LEU A 36 5.38 7.44 -1.27
C LEU A 36 4.97 6.16 -0.52
N LEU A 37 4.78 5.02 -1.21
CA LEU A 37 4.32 3.78 -0.57
C LEU A 37 5.18 3.36 0.64
N PRO A 38 6.53 3.35 0.57
CA PRO A 38 7.36 3.03 1.74
C PRO A 38 7.20 4.03 2.89
N THR A 39 7.03 5.33 2.58
CA THR A 39 6.76 6.36 3.58
C THR A 39 5.44 6.12 4.29
N VAL A 40 4.39 5.81 3.52
CA VAL A 40 3.06 5.48 4.05
C VAL A 40 3.15 4.25 4.94
N PHE A 41 3.87 3.20 4.52
CA PHE A 41 4.07 2.02 5.37
C PHE A 41 4.84 2.32 6.65
N ALA A 42 5.88 3.15 6.60
CA ALA A 42 6.62 3.56 7.81
C ALA A 42 5.73 4.32 8.79
N VAL A 43 4.98 5.31 8.31
CA VAL A 43 4.00 6.07 9.11
C VAL A 43 2.95 5.14 9.72
N HIS A 44 2.47 4.17 8.93
CA HIS A 44 1.50 3.18 9.39
C HIS A 44 2.02 2.39 10.60
N GLN A 45 3.29 1.97 10.59
CA GLN A 45 3.89 1.28 11.74
C GLN A 45 4.00 2.20 12.96
N PHE A 46 4.45 3.45 12.78
CA PHE A 46 4.55 4.38 13.91
C PHE A 46 3.20 4.72 14.55
N LEU A 47 2.14 4.83 13.74
CA LEU A 47 0.79 5.02 14.24
C LEU A 47 0.36 3.82 15.08
N GLU A 48 0.63 2.60 14.61
CA GLU A 48 0.30 1.38 15.34
C GLU A 48 1.04 1.27 16.68
N ALA A 49 2.33 1.61 16.70
CA ALA A 49 3.14 1.68 17.92
C ALA A 49 2.50 2.61 18.97
N ALA A 50 1.87 3.70 18.54
CA ALA A 50 1.19 4.64 19.43
C ALA A 50 -0.18 4.13 19.93
N VAL A 51 -0.80 3.17 19.24
CA VAL A 51 -2.08 2.56 19.65
C VAL A 51 -1.87 1.51 20.74
N TRP A 52 -0.72 0.82 20.75
CA TRP A 52 -0.40 -0.14 21.81
C TRP A 52 -0.43 0.50 23.20
N PRO A 53 -0.90 -0.21 24.24
CA PRO A 53 -0.80 0.26 25.61
C PRO A 53 0.67 0.48 25.99
N ASN A 54 1.06 1.74 26.19
CA ASN A 54 2.46 2.12 26.43
C ASN A 54 2.66 3.07 27.63
N GLY A 55 1.56 3.56 28.24
CA GLY A 55 1.62 4.47 29.40
C GLY A 55 2.13 5.89 29.12
N VAL A 56 2.57 6.18 27.89
CA VAL A 56 3.13 7.48 27.48
C VAL A 56 2.14 8.26 26.63
N VAL A 57 1.41 7.58 25.73
CA VAL A 57 0.42 8.17 24.83
C VAL A 57 -0.92 8.28 25.55
N SER A 58 -1.52 9.48 25.54
CA SER A 58 -2.85 9.69 26.12
C SER A 58 -3.93 8.92 25.35
N ALA A 59 -5.02 8.56 26.03
CA ALA A 59 -6.12 7.81 25.39
C ALA A 59 -6.68 8.51 24.14
N GLY A 60 -6.81 9.85 24.17
CA GLY A 60 -7.24 10.64 23.02
C GLY A 60 -6.27 10.57 21.84
N MET A 61 -4.96 10.61 22.10
CA MET A 61 -3.94 10.47 21.05
C MET A 61 -3.86 9.06 20.49
N ALA A 62 -4.00 8.03 21.34
CA ALA A 62 -4.06 6.63 20.89
C ALA A 62 -5.29 6.40 19.99
N GLN A 63 -6.44 6.98 20.34
CA GLN A 63 -7.64 6.92 19.51
C GLN A 63 -7.47 7.65 18.17
N LEU A 64 -6.82 8.82 18.17
CA LEU A 64 -6.48 9.55 16.95
C LEU A 64 -5.52 8.73 16.06
N ALA A 65 -4.50 8.13 16.67
CA ALA A 65 -3.56 7.25 15.97
C ALA A 65 -4.26 6.02 15.37
N ALA A 66 -5.20 5.42 16.10
CA ALA A 66 -6.01 4.30 15.61
C ALA A 66 -6.88 4.71 14.42
N ARG A 67 -7.55 5.86 14.49
CA ARG A 67 -8.34 6.39 13.37
C ARG A 67 -7.46 6.70 12.16
N ALA A 68 -6.29 7.31 12.37
CA ALA A 68 -5.33 7.59 11.30
C ALA A 68 -4.78 6.31 10.65
N TYR A 69 -4.45 5.30 11.46
CA TYR A 69 -4.03 3.97 11.01
C TYR A 69 -5.09 3.34 10.10
N VAL A 70 -6.34 3.28 10.56
CA VAL A 70 -7.46 2.73 9.79
C VAL A 70 -7.74 3.56 8.53
N PHE A 71 -7.61 4.89 8.60
CA PHE A 71 -7.79 5.78 7.45
C PHE A 71 -6.74 5.53 6.35
N ILE A 72 -5.50 5.23 6.74
CA ILE A 72 -4.46 4.85 5.79
C ILE A 72 -4.78 3.48 5.17
N ALA A 73 -5.12 2.48 6.00
CA ALA A 73 -5.36 1.12 5.54
C ALA A 73 -6.56 1.01 4.59
N LEU A 74 -7.68 1.65 4.94
CA LEU A 74 -8.96 1.49 4.26
C LEU A 74 -9.15 2.54 3.13
N PRO A 75 -9.26 3.85 3.39
CA PRO A 75 -9.37 4.87 2.33
C PRO A 75 -8.12 5.11 1.49
N LEU A 76 -6.95 5.30 2.12
CA LEU A 76 -5.81 5.88 1.40
C LEU A 76 -5.21 4.91 0.38
N LEU A 77 -5.02 3.65 0.74
CA LEU A 77 -4.42 2.64 -0.14
C LEU A 77 -5.18 2.38 -1.46
N PRO A 78 -6.51 2.18 -1.49
CA PRO A 78 -7.26 1.95 -2.72
C PRO A 78 -7.36 3.21 -3.58
N LEU A 79 -7.03 4.38 -3.05
CA LEU A 79 -6.81 5.58 -3.86
C LEU A 79 -5.36 5.60 -4.36
N LEU A 80 -4.39 5.53 -3.46
CA LEU A 80 -2.98 5.77 -3.72
C LEU A 80 -2.37 4.76 -4.70
N VAL A 81 -2.63 3.46 -4.51
CA VAL A 81 -2.00 2.40 -5.32
C VAL A 81 -2.45 2.43 -6.78
N PRO A 82 -3.75 2.36 -7.13
CA PRO A 82 -4.17 2.38 -8.52
C PRO A 82 -3.83 3.70 -9.20
N TRP A 83 -3.95 4.85 -8.51
CA TRP A 83 -3.55 6.14 -9.09
C TRP A 83 -2.04 6.23 -9.31
N GLY A 84 -1.23 5.73 -8.37
CA GLY A 84 0.22 5.65 -8.53
C GLY A 84 0.62 4.83 -9.74
N ILE A 85 0.01 3.67 -9.94
CA ILE A 85 0.26 2.81 -11.12
C ILE A 85 -0.23 3.51 -12.40
N LEU A 86 -1.45 4.04 -12.41
CA LEU A 86 -2.01 4.76 -13.55
C LEU A 86 -1.13 5.93 -14.00
N MET A 87 -0.52 6.64 -13.05
CA MET A 87 0.36 7.76 -13.31
C MET A 87 1.74 7.34 -13.84
N LEU A 88 2.20 6.14 -13.50
CA LEU A 88 3.44 5.54 -14.02
C LEU A 88 3.29 4.93 -15.43
N GLU A 89 2.09 4.47 -15.78
CA GLU A 89 1.82 3.84 -17.07
C GLU A 89 1.88 4.83 -18.26
N PRO A 90 2.36 4.39 -19.44
CA PRO A 90 2.27 5.15 -20.67
C PRO A 90 0.85 5.22 -21.21
N ARG A 91 0.62 6.22 -22.10
CA ARG A 91 -0.71 6.55 -22.63
C ARG A 91 -1.47 5.34 -23.20
N GLY A 92 -0.80 4.42 -23.89
CA GLY A 92 -1.44 3.25 -24.50
C GLY A 92 -1.90 2.17 -23.52
N VAL A 93 -1.26 2.05 -22.35
CA VAL A 93 -1.63 1.07 -21.31
C VAL A 93 -2.54 1.70 -20.25
N ARG A 94 -2.50 3.03 -20.11
CA ARG A 94 -3.26 3.80 -19.12
C ARG A 94 -4.76 3.48 -19.15
N LEU A 95 -5.37 3.36 -20.33
CA LEU A 95 -6.80 3.03 -20.48
C LEU A 95 -7.19 1.67 -19.89
N ARG A 96 -6.25 0.70 -19.84
CA ARG A 96 -6.50 -0.61 -19.23
C ARG A 96 -6.53 -0.53 -17.70
N VAL A 97 -5.83 0.44 -17.13
CA VAL A 97 -5.68 0.63 -15.68
C VAL A 97 -6.71 1.63 -15.13
N THR A 98 -7.22 2.55 -15.95
CA THR A 98 -8.20 3.58 -15.55
C THR A 98 -9.42 3.03 -14.80
N PRO A 99 -10.08 1.93 -15.23
CA PRO A 99 -11.25 1.40 -14.52
C PRO A 99 -10.95 1.06 -13.06
N PHE A 100 -9.75 0.56 -12.75
CA PHE A 100 -9.35 0.24 -11.37
C PHE A 100 -9.10 1.49 -10.53
N ALA A 101 -8.60 2.57 -11.12
CA ALA A 101 -8.44 3.86 -10.43
C ALA A 101 -9.81 4.50 -10.12
N VAL A 102 -10.76 4.39 -11.05
CA VAL A 102 -12.15 4.83 -10.80
C VAL A 102 -12.77 3.99 -9.69
N LEU A 103 -12.67 2.66 -9.78
CA LEU A 103 -13.17 1.75 -8.74
C LEU A 103 -12.54 2.05 -7.38
N GLY A 104 -11.21 2.20 -7.33
CA GLY A 104 -10.46 2.53 -6.12
C GLY A 104 -10.86 3.86 -5.52
N THR A 105 -11.21 4.85 -6.35
CA THR A 105 -11.74 6.15 -5.90
C THR A 105 -13.12 5.99 -5.25
N VAL A 106 -14.02 5.21 -5.85
CA VAL A 106 -15.35 4.92 -5.29
C VAL A 106 -15.24 4.18 -3.96
N VAL A 107 -14.41 3.12 -3.91
CA VAL A 107 -14.15 2.35 -2.70
C VAL A 107 -13.54 3.24 -1.62
N SER A 108 -12.54 4.05 -1.97
CA SER A 108 -11.89 4.99 -1.06
C SER A 108 -12.86 6.01 -0.48
N ALA A 109 -13.73 6.60 -1.31
CA ALA A 109 -14.72 7.58 -0.86
C ALA A 109 -15.70 6.98 0.15
N TYR A 110 -16.24 5.79 -0.13
CA TYR A 110 -17.15 5.10 0.79
C TYR A 110 -16.44 4.76 2.11
N LEU A 111 -15.26 4.15 2.05
CA LEU A 111 -14.49 3.78 3.25
C LEU A 111 -14.05 5.02 4.04
N ALA A 112 -13.77 6.15 3.38
CA ALA A 112 -13.44 7.41 4.03
C ALA A 112 -14.63 7.93 4.85
N VAL A 113 -15.82 7.94 4.25
CA VAL A 113 -17.04 8.29 4.97
C VAL A 113 -17.20 7.37 6.18
N ALA A 114 -17.15 6.06 6.00
CA ALA A 114 -17.31 5.10 7.10
C ALA A 114 -16.30 5.34 8.24
N VAL A 115 -15.02 5.57 7.94
CA VAL A 115 -13.98 5.79 8.97
C VAL A 115 -14.12 7.15 9.67
N LEU A 116 -14.64 8.17 8.98
CA LEU A 116 -14.78 9.52 9.50
C LEU A 116 -16.07 9.72 10.29
N THR A 117 -17.16 9.03 9.93
CA THR A 117 -18.47 9.19 10.58
C THR A 117 -18.73 8.16 11.67
N GLU A 118 -18.17 6.95 11.54
CA GLU A 118 -18.39 5.87 12.51
C GLU A 118 -17.29 5.83 13.58
N PRO A 119 -17.61 5.32 14.79
CA PRO A 119 -16.59 5.06 15.80
C PRO A 119 -15.63 3.94 15.35
N VAL A 120 -14.34 4.14 15.59
CA VAL A 120 -13.29 3.14 15.37
C VAL A 120 -12.96 2.50 16.71
N GLY A 121 -13.29 1.22 16.86
CA GLY A 121 -12.96 0.44 18.06
C GLY A 121 -11.58 -0.20 17.94
N VAL A 122 -10.88 -0.36 19.06
CA VAL A 122 -9.63 -1.12 19.14
C VAL A 122 -9.77 -2.17 20.23
N LYS A 123 -9.58 -3.44 19.89
CA LYS A 123 -9.44 -4.54 20.85
C LYS A 123 -8.02 -5.05 20.85
N THR A 124 -7.38 -4.99 22.00
CA THR A 124 -6.00 -5.46 22.18
C THR A 124 -6.00 -6.96 22.48
N HIS A 125 -5.31 -7.71 21.63
CA HIS A 125 -5.00 -9.13 21.85
C HIS A 125 -3.53 -9.27 22.29
N ARG A 126 -3.13 -10.48 22.70
CA ARG A 126 -1.76 -10.73 23.22
C ARG A 126 -0.65 -10.34 22.24
N HIS A 127 -0.89 -10.50 20.94
CA HIS A 127 0.09 -10.27 19.87
C HIS A 127 -0.52 -9.57 18.64
N ALA A 128 -1.66 -8.89 18.80
CA ALA A 128 -2.33 -8.19 17.71
C ALA A 128 -3.26 -7.10 18.23
N LEU A 129 -3.48 -6.08 17.42
CA LEU A 129 -4.53 -5.09 17.62
C LEU A 129 -5.64 -5.35 16.62
N GLU A 130 -6.86 -5.56 17.08
CA GLU A 130 -8.03 -5.71 16.21
C GLU A 130 -8.75 -4.37 16.12
N TYR A 131 -8.93 -3.88 14.88
CA TYR A 131 -9.62 -2.62 14.61
C TYR A 131 -11.02 -2.91 14.11
N GLN A 132 -12.02 -2.37 14.79
CA GLN A 132 -13.43 -2.51 14.44
C GLN A 132 -13.92 -1.24 13.77
N THR A 133 -14.57 -1.41 12.62
CA THR A 133 -15.07 -0.32 11.79
C THR A 133 -16.55 -0.52 11.48
N GLY A 134 -17.33 0.56 11.42
CA GLY A 134 -18.76 0.55 11.05
C GLY A 134 -19.05 0.32 9.55
N VAL A 135 -18.18 -0.40 8.84
CA VAL A 135 -18.34 -0.66 7.40
C VAL A 135 -19.48 -1.67 7.20
N HIS A 136 -20.52 -1.24 6.49
CA HIS A 136 -21.64 -2.09 6.12
C HIS A 136 -21.30 -2.92 4.88
N ASN A 137 -21.76 -4.17 4.80
CA ASN A 137 -21.44 -5.10 3.71
C ASN A 137 -19.93 -5.28 3.47
N GLY A 138 -19.16 -5.45 4.56
CA GLY A 138 -17.69 -5.48 4.52
C GLY A 138 -17.09 -6.45 3.51
N TYR A 139 -17.73 -7.60 3.25
CA TYR A 139 -17.25 -8.57 2.25
C TYR A 139 -17.25 -8.01 0.83
N LEU A 140 -18.32 -7.33 0.41
CA LEU A 140 -18.42 -6.73 -0.92
C LEU A 140 -17.31 -5.68 -1.10
N TRP A 141 -17.16 -4.77 -0.14
CA TRP A 141 -16.16 -3.71 -0.20
C TRP A 141 -14.74 -4.26 -0.14
N ALA A 142 -14.49 -5.33 0.60
CA ALA A 142 -13.19 -6.02 0.62
C ALA A 142 -12.85 -6.60 -0.76
N VAL A 143 -13.80 -7.24 -1.45
CA VAL A 143 -13.58 -7.76 -2.80
C VAL A 143 -13.29 -6.63 -3.79
N LEU A 144 -14.09 -5.55 -3.76
CA LEU A 144 -13.88 -4.39 -4.63
C LEU A 144 -12.53 -3.69 -4.35
N TYR A 145 -12.15 -3.59 -3.08
CA TYR A 145 -10.85 -3.07 -2.66
C TYR A 145 -9.71 -3.89 -3.26
N VAL A 146 -9.77 -5.22 -3.11
CA VAL A 146 -8.72 -6.12 -3.61
C VAL A 146 -8.59 -5.99 -5.13
N ILE A 147 -9.71 -5.97 -5.85
CA ILE A 147 -9.71 -5.76 -7.30
C ILE A 147 -9.08 -4.40 -7.65
N ALA A 148 -9.45 -3.34 -6.94
CA ALA A 148 -8.93 -1.99 -7.18
C ALA A 148 -7.41 -1.85 -6.92
N VAL A 149 -6.88 -2.53 -5.90
CA VAL A 149 -5.47 -2.44 -5.52
C VAL A 149 -4.58 -3.40 -6.32
N ILE A 150 -5.01 -4.65 -6.52
CA ILE A 150 -4.20 -5.69 -7.17
C ILE A 150 -4.38 -5.68 -8.70
N GLY A 151 -5.61 -5.48 -9.19
CA GLY A 151 -5.93 -5.42 -10.62
C GLY A 151 -5.00 -4.51 -11.45
N PRO A 152 -4.77 -3.24 -11.07
CA PRO A 152 -3.89 -2.34 -11.85
C PRO A 152 -2.45 -2.85 -11.92
N ALA A 153 -1.97 -3.51 -10.86
CA ALA A 153 -0.61 -4.01 -10.78
C ALA A 153 -0.40 -5.24 -11.70
N VAL A 154 -1.37 -6.15 -11.72
CA VAL A 154 -1.34 -7.34 -12.59
C VAL A 154 -1.51 -6.97 -14.07
N MET A 155 -2.25 -5.89 -14.36
CA MET A 155 -2.44 -5.39 -15.73
C MET A 155 -1.37 -4.39 -16.19
N SER A 156 -0.39 -4.09 -15.33
CA SER A 156 0.70 -3.15 -15.62
C SER A 156 1.61 -3.66 -16.74
N GLY A 157 2.14 -2.74 -17.55
CA GLY A 157 3.16 -3.06 -18.55
C GLY A 157 4.54 -3.37 -17.95
N TYR A 158 4.77 -3.04 -16.69
CA TYR A 158 6.07 -3.19 -16.04
C TYR A 158 6.14 -4.47 -15.20
N ARG A 159 7.06 -5.38 -15.55
CA ARG A 159 7.26 -6.65 -14.83
C ARG A 159 7.44 -6.48 -13.31
N SER A 160 8.12 -5.44 -12.86
CA SER A 160 8.32 -5.17 -11.43
C SER A 160 7.01 -4.81 -10.71
N ILE A 161 6.10 -4.11 -11.38
CA ILE A 161 4.79 -3.76 -10.82
C ILE A 161 3.88 -5.00 -10.81
N VAL A 162 3.98 -5.86 -11.83
CA VAL A 162 3.29 -7.16 -11.83
C VAL A 162 3.78 -8.04 -10.68
N VAL A 163 5.08 -8.13 -10.44
CA VAL A 163 5.64 -8.86 -9.28
C VAL A 163 5.14 -8.29 -7.97
N PHE A 164 5.05 -6.96 -7.85
CA PHE A 164 4.43 -6.31 -6.68
C PHE A 164 2.96 -6.72 -6.51
N GLY A 165 2.17 -6.74 -7.58
CA GLY A 165 0.77 -7.18 -7.55
C GLY A 165 0.61 -8.65 -7.16
N LEU A 166 1.43 -9.53 -7.74
CA LEU A 166 1.42 -10.96 -7.43
C LEU A 166 1.86 -11.25 -5.99
N ALA A 167 2.86 -10.52 -5.48
CA ALA A 167 3.23 -10.61 -4.07
C ALA A 167 2.05 -10.25 -3.15
N ASN A 168 1.26 -9.22 -3.53
CA ASN A 168 0.04 -8.83 -2.79
C ASN A 168 -1.05 -9.86 -2.87
N LEU A 169 -1.22 -10.50 -4.03
CA LEU A 169 -2.19 -11.57 -4.19
C LEU A 169 -1.81 -12.80 -3.36
N VAL A 170 -0.55 -13.21 -3.39
CA VAL A 170 -0.04 -14.33 -2.58
C VAL A 170 -0.19 -14.00 -1.09
N GLY A 171 0.21 -12.80 -0.67
CA GLY A 171 0.01 -12.32 0.70
C GLY A 171 -1.45 -12.43 1.12
N LEU A 172 -2.38 -11.94 0.30
CA LEU A 172 -3.83 -12.02 0.54
C LEU A 172 -4.33 -13.46 0.69
N VAL A 173 -3.95 -14.35 -0.22
CA VAL A 173 -4.34 -15.77 -0.18
C VAL A 173 -3.81 -16.45 1.08
N VAL A 174 -2.56 -16.19 1.45
CA VAL A 174 -1.98 -16.70 2.69
C VAL A 174 -2.76 -16.20 3.91
N VAL A 175 -3.20 -14.94 3.93
CA VAL A 175 -4.08 -14.42 5.02
C VAL A 175 -5.36 -15.22 5.09
N ALA A 176 -6.04 -15.36 3.94
CA ALA A 176 -7.35 -15.97 3.85
C ALA A 176 -7.33 -17.44 4.30
N LEU A 177 -6.23 -18.15 4.02
CA LEU A 177 -6.08 -19.56 4.37
C LEU A 177 -5.60 -19.78 5.82
N LEU A 178 -4.70 -18.95 6.32
CA LEU A 178 -4.04 -19.22 7.59
C LEU A 178 -4.84 -18.69 8.80
N TYR A 179 -5.55 -17.55 8.72
CA TYR A 179 -6.35 -17.00 9.84
C TYR A 179 -5.63 -16.96 11.22
N VAL A 180 -4.29 -17.04 11.27
CA VAL A 180 -3.54 -17.19 12.52
C VAL A 180 -3.04 -15.83 13.01
N GLN A 181 -3.07 -15.63 14.32
CA GLN A 181 -2.42 -14.56 15.08
C GLN A 181 -0.94 -14.29 14.67
N ALA A 182 -0.27 -15.22 13.97
CA ALA A 182 1.05 -15.04 13.37
C ALA A 182 1.10 -13.98 12.25
N PHE A 183 -0.06 -13.58 11.69
CA PHE A 183 -0.14 -12.66 10.56
C PHE A 183 0.41 -11.26 10.87
N ALA A 184 0.37 -10.85 12.14
CA ALA A 184 0.93 -9.57 12.54
C ALA A 184 2.44 -9.48 12.22
N SER A 185 3.20 -10.52 12.55
CA SER A 185 4.63 -10.54 12.20
C SER A 185 4.89 -10.54 10.68
N LEU A 186 4.06 -11.25 9.92
CA LEU A 186 4.19 -11.37 8.46
C LEU A 186 3.92 -10.05 7.75
N TRP A 187 2.96 -9.26 8.22
CA TRP A 187 2.64 -7.97 7.60
C TRP A 187 3.83 -7.01 7.60
N CYS A 188 4.63 -7.00 8.67
CA CYS A 188 5.77 -6.09 8.79
C CYS A 188 6.93 -6.51 7.88
N VAL A 189 7.21 -7.81 7.80
CA VAL A 189 8.15 -8.37 6.80
C VAL A 189 7.65 -8.10 5.38
N TYR A 190 6.34 -8.23 5.17
CA TYR A 190 5.70 -8.01 3.89
C TYR A 190 5.78 -6.54 3.45
N ALA A 191 5.52 -5.59 4.35
CA ALA A 191 5.68 -4.16 4.10
C ALA A 191 7.13 -3.79 3.76
N ALA A 192 8.11 -4.41 4.43
CA ALA A 192 9.53 -4.24 4.10
C ALA A 192 9.87 -4.77 2.71
N MET A 193 9.43 -5.99 2.39
CA MET A 193 9.63 -6.62 1.07
C MET A 193 9.01 -5.76 -0.05
N LEU A 194 7.77 -5.32 0.12
CA LEU A 194 7.08 -4.46 -0.84
C LEU A 194 7.80 -3.12 -1.02
N SER A 195 8.27 -2.51 0.07
CA SER A 195 9.01 -1.24 0.02
C SER A 195 10.31 -1.37 -0.75
N ILE A 196 11.02 -2.50 -0.60
CA ILE A 196 12.22 -2.80 -1.38
C ILE A 196 11.88 -2.98 -2.86
N LEU A 197 10.78 -3.68 -3.20
CA LEU A 197 10.34 -3.80 -4.60
C LEU A 197 10.03 -2.44 -5.24
N VAL A 198 9.39 -1.55 -4.49
CA VAL A 198 9.14 -0.16 -4.92
C VAL A 198 10.46 0.58 -5.15
N LEU A 199 11.41 0.51 -4.21
CA LEU A 199 12.73 1.12 -4.36
C LEU A 199 13.47 0.59 -5.61
N VAL A 200 13.51 -0.73 -5.78
CA VAL A 200 14.15 -1.37 -6.94
C VAL A 200 13.51 -0.91 -8.25
N HIS A 201 12.18 -0.78 -8.29
CA HIS A 201 11.48 -0.23 -9.44
C HIS A 201 11.94 1.22 -9.73
N MET A 202 11.98 2.08 -8.72
CA MET A 202 12.35 3.49 -8.89
C MET A 202 13.81 3.65 -9.33
N VAL A 203 14.74 2.89 -8.75
CA VAL A 203 16.16 2.88 -9.16
C VAL A 203 16.33 2.41 -10.60
N ARG A 204 15.60 1.38 -11.03
CA ARG A 204 15.60 0.93 -12.43
C ARG A 204 15.02 1.99 -13.36
N ARG A 205 13.94 2.67 -12.94
CA ARG A 205 13.28 3.73 -13.70
C ARG A 205 14.17 4.96 -13.86
N ARG A 206 14.99 5.31 -12.85
CA ARG A 206 15.97 6.41 -12.93
C ARG A 206 17.01 6.22 -14.03
N ARG A 207 17.30 4.97 -14.42
CA ARG A 207 18.25 4.66 -15.51
C ARG A 207 17.65 4.85 -16.91
N LEU A 208 16.34 5.06 -17.04
CA LEU A 208 15.69 5.30 -18.32
C LEU A 208 15.84 6.76 -18.77
N PRO A 209 16.12 7.03 -20.07
CA PRO A 209 16.09 8.39 -20.60
C PRO A 209 14.71 9.05 -20.43
N ASP A 210 14.67 10.36 -20.20
CA ASP A 210 13.44 11.12 -19.92
C ASP A 210 12.30 10.94 -20.96
N PRO A 211 12.56 10.80 -22.27
CA PRO A 211 11.51 10.50 -23.25
C PRO A 211 10.79 9.17 -22.97
N HIS A 212 11.52 8.16 -22.51
CA HIS A 212 10.96 6.85 -22.15
C HIS A 212 10.24 6.87 -20.80
N ARG A 213 10.58 7.79 -19.88
CA ARG A 213 9.82 7.98 -18.63
C ARG A 213 8.46 8.63 -18.85
N LEU A 214 8.36 9.51 -19.86
CA LEU A 214 7.12 10.22 -20.23
C LEU A 214 6.21 9.39 -21.14
N ARG A 215 6.81 8.65 -22.09
CA ARG A 215 6.09 7.87 -23.12
C ARG A 215 5.96 6.39 -22.80
N GLY A 216 6.65 5.90 -21.77
CA GLY A 216 6.85 4.48 -21.44
C GLY A 216 7.71 3.76 -22.47
N ILE A 217 8.25 2.62 -22.09
CA ILE A 217 8.86 1.70 -23.05
C ILE A 217 7.68 1.09 -23.82
N ALA A 218 7.51 1.50 -25.08
CA ALA A 218 6.78 0.66 -26.02
C ALA A 218 7.54 -0.66 -26.02
N GLY A 219 6.94 -1.74 -25.50
CA GLY A 219 7.64 -3.01 -25.37
C GLY A 219 8.29 -3.35 -26.69
N ASP A 220 9.61 -3.56 -26.68
CA ASP A 220 10.34 -4.17 -27.79
C ASP A 220 9.72 -5.56 -28.03
N ARG A 221 8.70 -5.58 -28.89
CA ARG A 221 8.35 -6.72 -29.74
C ARG A 221 8.59 -6.30 -31.18
N ALA A 222 9.81 -5.86 -31.46
CA ALA A 222 10.33 -5.79 -32.80
C ALA A 222 11.77 -6.29 -32.75
N THR A 223 12.04 -7.30 -33.58
CA THR A 223 13.37 -7.79 -33.99
C THR A 223 14.21 -8.56 -32.96
N SER A 224 13.83 -9.81 -32.69
CA SER A 224 14.81 -10.91 -32.66
C SER A 224 14.28 -12.05 -33.53
N ASN A 225 14.53 -11.95 -34.82
CA ASN A 225 14.57 -13.05 -35.79
C ASN A 225 15.20 -12.45 -37.06
N VAL A 226 16.53 -12.38 -37.04
CA VAL A 226 17.37 -12.47 -38.23
C VAL A 226 18.27 -13.67 -37.99
#